data_AF-A0A8K0KSU2-F1
#
_entry.id   AF-A0A8K0KSU2-F1
#
_cell.length_a   1.000
_cell.length_b   1.000
_cell.length_c   1.000
_cell.angle_alpha   90.00
_cell.angle_beta   90.00
_cell.angle_gamma   90.00
#
_symmetry.space_group_name_H-M   'P 1'
#
loop_
_entity.id
_entity.type
_entity.pdbx_description
1 polymer ?
#
loop_
_entity_poly.entity_id
_entity_poly.type
_entity_poly.pdbx_seq_one_letter_code
_entity_poly.pdbx_strand_id
1 'polypeptide(L)'
;ASHGFITQHRWAKEIGAFVNLEACGAGGREILFQAGPGQPWILAAYAESVPHPYASSLAQEIFQSGIIPGDTDFRIFRDFGNISGLDFAWSSNGYVYHTSLDSAVQVPAGTLQRTGENILALVRHLTSSHELARTKEIDSLRPGQPVYFDVLGAGVARWPMIAGDAISFSSIVAATLSVVCYGLASSRAQGIAFRLSVRQLGMCILTQMGACLIALLVAATVAATLSFFERTMSWFARPVWIGLLYVVPTLLSHLILVLGVSKFQKHALGSVWNVFWKYFDAAILIWSTLLAVTIVFRLRSGYVICTWVFFPAIVSYLLRGSAVLKGFKDLRWLLVYLVGLVPPFTLTTYLVLGVLSLFVPIMGRIGSGTNPDAIVAILSAIPYSLIFMYLAPLVLLVRRPSMVLVILGTSFLAAFAFVCFTPLGFPYSGDPRAPAPQRIMIIHTDRTFHDLEGNVRKHESGYWLVDMDHNSPRALQKTHPNLLENARPVEDECSSELYCGMPYLMPVLTFI
;
A
#
# COMPACT_ATOMS: atom_id res chain seq x y z
N ALA A 1 25.08 9.91 14.17
CA ALA A 1 26.13 10.88 13.72
C ALA A 1 25.51 12.18 13.23
N SER A 2 24.54 12.11 12.31
CA SER A 2 23.70 13.23 11.83
C SER A 2 23.24 14.19 12.93
N HIS A 3 22.68 13.66 14.04
CA HIS A 3 22.17 14.49 15.13
C HIS A 3 23.27 15.36 15.78
N GLY A 4 24.44 14.79 16.03
CA GLY A 4 25.59 15.54 16.56
C GLY A 4 26.08 16.60 15.57
N PHE A 5 26.12 16.27 14.28
CA PHE A 5 26.51 17.22 13.24
C PHE A 5 25.52 18.41 13.17
N ILE A 6 24.22 18.16 13.04
CA ILE A 6 23.21 19.21 12.91
C ILE A 6 23.11 20.09 14.15
N THR A 7 23.22 19.52 15.36
CA THR A 7 23.02 20.27 16.60
C THR A 7 24.28 20.97 17.12
N GLN A 8 25.47 20.49 16.79
CA GLN A 8 26.72 20.98 17.39
C GLN A 8 27.72 21.55 16.38
N HIS A 9 27.68 21.13 15.11
CA HIS A 9 28.73 21.47 14.15
C HIS A 9 28.51 22.86 13.51
N ARG A 10 29.56 23.67 13.44
CA ARG A 10 29.48 25.05 12.88
C ARG A 10 28.96 25.10 11.44
N TRP A 11 29.36 24.13 10.60
CA TRP A 11 28.94 24.06 9.20
C TRP A 11 27.46 23.71 9.01
N ALA A 12 26.75 23.22 10.03
CA ALA A 12 25.31 22.97 9.92
C ALA A 12 24.55 24.24 9.52
N LYS A 13 25.05 25.42 9.91
CA LYS A 13 24.48 26.74 9.61
C LYS A 13 24.68 27.19 8.15
N GLU A 14 25.56 26.52 7.41
CA GLU A 14 25.92 26.84 6.02
C GLU A 14 25.15 25.97 5.01
N ILE A 15 24.43 24.95 5.47
CA ILE A 15 23.69 24.04 4.59
C ILE A 15 22.41 24.73 4.09
N GLY A 16 22.28 24.85 2.77
CA GLY A 16 21.06 25.34 2.11
C GLY A 16 20.02 24.25 1.83
N ALA A 17 20.47 23.05 1.46
CA ALA A 17 19.60 21.90 1.20
C ALA A 17 20.37 20.59 1.42
N PHE A 18 19.64 19.47 1.56
CA PHE A 18 20.26 18.15 1.68
C PHE A 18 19.55 17.08 0.83
N VAL A 19 20.27 16.02 0.52
CA VAL A 19 19.76 14.82 -0.13
C VAL A 19 20.12 13.63 0.75
N ASN A 20 19.12 12.91 1.24
CA ASN A 20 19.31 11.68 2.00
C ASN A 20 19.13 10.48 1.07
N LEU A 21 20.05 9.51 1.15
CA LEU A 21 20.07 8.32 0.31
C LEU A 21 20.06 7.08 1.20
N GLU A 22 18.91 6.43 1.25
CA GLU A 22 18.64 5.33 2.14
C GLU A 22 18.29 4.04 1.39
N ALA A 23 18.17 2.94 2.14
CA ALA A 23 17.72 1.68 1.61
C ALA A 23 16.96 0.88 2.67
N CYS A 24 15.90 0.21 2.24
CA CYS A 24 15.18 -0.81 3.01
C CYS A 24 15.13 -2.15 2.24
N GLY A 25 16.04 -2.31 1.27
CA GLY A 25 16.25 -3.49 0.43
C GLY A 25 17.44 -3.31 -0.50
N ALA A 26 17.89 -4.39 -1.15
CA ALA A 26 19.05 -4.39 -2.03
C ALA A 26 18.71 -3.93 -3.48
N GLY A 27 18.24 -2.68 -3.61
CA GLY A 27 18.19 -1.95 -4.88
C GLY A 27 16.79 -1.67 -5.44
N GLY A 28 16.67 -1.74 -6.77
CA GLY A 28 15.50 -1.26 -7.51
C GLY A 28 15.63 0.20 -7.95
N ARG A 29 14.49 0.88 -8.12
CA ARG A 29 14.42 2.33 -8.33
C ARG A 29 14.39 3.02 -6.97
N GLU A 30 15.20 4.05 -6.76
CA GLU A 30 15.11 4.88 -5.57
C GLU A 30 13.83 5.73 -5.60
N ILE A 31 12.92 5.47 -4.66
CA ILE A 31 11.69 6.24 -4.53
C ILE A 31 11.98 7.52 -3.75
N LEU A 32 11.58 8.68 -4.27
CA LEU A 32 11.41 9.88 -3.46
C LEU A 32 10.17 9.70 -2.58
N PHE A 33 10.40 9.44 -1.31
CA PHE A 33 9.34 9.15 -0.33
C PHE A 33 9.26 10.19 0.77
N GLN A 34 10.20 11.14 0.89
CA GLN A 34 9.97 12.34 1.70
C GLN A 34 10.57 13.57 1.02
N ALA A 35 9.86 14.70 1.14
CA ALA A 35 10.36 16.00 0.73
C ALA A 35 9.92 17.07 1.72
N GLY A 36 10.81 18.03 1.98
CA GLY A 36 10.55 19.19 2.82
C GLY A 36 11.64 19.47 3.87
N PRO A 37 11.37 20.36 4.84
CA PRO A 37 10.06 20.93 5.15
C PRO A 37 9.64 22.09 4.22
N GLY A 38 8.37 22.06 3.81
CA GLY A 38 7.63 23.26 3.40
C GLY A 38 7.92 23.90 2.03
N GLN A 39 8.44 23.20 1.00
CA GLN A 39 8.95 23.90 -0.18
C GLN A 39 8.68 23.25 -1.56
N PRO A 40 7.93 23.93 -2.45
CA PRO A 40 7.75 23.51 -3.85
C PRO A 40 9.03 23.53 -4.70
N TRP A 41 10.04 24.35 -4.37
CA TRP A 41 11.21 24.55 -5.25
C TRP A 41 12.12 23.32 -5.30
N ILE A 42 12.37 22.64 -4.18
CA ILE A 42 13.27 21.47 -4.18
C ILE A 42 12.63 20.28 -4.92
N LEU A 43 11.29 20.19 -4.84
CA LEU A 43 10.51 19.25 -5.66
C LEU A 43 10.45 19.67 -7.13
N ALA A 44 10.46 20.97 -7.43
CA ALA A 44 10.56 21.47 -8.80
C ALA A 44 11.92 21.12 -9.41
N ALA A 45 13.01 21.37 -8.67
CA ALA A 45 14.35 20.99 -9.05
C ALA A 45 14.43 19.47 -9.35
N TYR A 46 13.86 18.63 -8.49
CA TYR A 46 13.77 17.19 -8.76
C TYR A 46 13.00 16.87 -10.04
N ALA A 47 11.79 17.42 -10.18
CA ALA A 47 10.93 17.17 -11.33
C ALA A 47 11.54 17.63 -12.67
N GLU A 48 12.37 18.67 -12.66
CA GLU A 48 12.93 19.31 -13.86
C GLU A 48 14.30 18.76 -14.25
N SER A 49 15.06 18.18 -13.31
CA SER A 49 16.44 17.77 -13.55
C SER A 49 16.64 16.26 -13.70
N VAL A 50 15.79 15.45 -13.09
CA VAL A 50 16.06 14.03 -12.92
C VAL A 50 15.62 13.22 -14.15
N PRO A 51 16.53 12.46 -14.81
CA PRO A 51 16.22 11.73 -16.04
C PRO A 51 15.31 10.52 -15.80
N HIS A 52 15.31 9.97 -14.59
CA HIS A 52 14.64 8.71 -14.30
C HIS A 52 13.79 8.79 -13.02
N PRO A 53 12.70 9.57 -13.00
CA PRO A 53 11.98 9.84 -11.76
C PRO A 53 11.29 8.60 -11.18
N TYR A 54 11.17 8.58 -9.85
CA TYR A 54 10.29 7.68 -9.10
C TYR A 54 9.92 8.38 -7.80
N ALA A 55 8.67 8.78 -7.65
CA ALA A 55 8.27 9.64 -6.54
C ALA A 55 6.82 9.40 -6.18
N SER A 56 6.49 9.50 -4.89
CA SER A 56 5.10 9.35 -4.46
C SER A 56 4.84 10.07 -3.14
N SER A 57 3.96 11.06 -3.19
CA SER A 57 3.38 11.67 -1.98
C SER A 57 2.53 10.69 -1.16
N LEU A 58 1.97 9.64 -1.77
CA LEU A 58 1.36 8.54 -1.02
C LEU A 58 2.41 7.76 -0.22
N ALA A 59 3.58 7.48 -0.78
CA ALA A 59 4.67 6.86 -0.04
C ALA A 59 5.12 7.74 1.14
N GLN A 60 5.15 9.06 0.96
CA GLN A 60 5.41 10.00 2.04
C GLN A 60 4.37 9.93 3.16
N GLU A 61 3.09 9.86 2.83
CA GLU A 61 2.02 9.73 3.83
C GLU A 61 2.09 8.39 4.58
N ILE A 62 2.35 7.29 3.87
CA ILE A 62 2.52 5.97 4.48
C ILE A 62 3.71 5.99 5.44
N PHE A 63 4.87 6.52 5.03
CA PHE A 63 6.05 6.58 5.89
C PHE A 63 5.81 7.48 7.11
N GLN A 64 5.21 8.66 6.92
CA GLN A 64 4.91 9.59 8.01
C GLN A 64 3.82 9.10 8.96
N SER A 65 2.99 8.13 8.56
CA SER A 65 1.98 7.53 9.45
C SER A 65 2.58 6.68 10.57
N GLY A 66 3.86 6.30 10.46
CA GLY A 66 4.54 5.42 11.42
C GLY A 66 4.22 3.93 11.25
N ILE A 67 3.42 3.55 10.25
CA ILE A 67 3.10 2.13 9.98
C ILE A 67 4.33 1.34 9.49
N ILE A 68 5.29 2.01 8.86
CA ILE A 68 6.58 1.43 8.52
C ILE A 68 7.51 1.68 9.71
N PRO A 69 8.01 0.63 10.39
CA PRO A 69 8.95 0.78 11.50
C PRO A 69 10.33 1.15 10.93
N GLY A 70 10.54 2.44 10.68
CA GLY A 70 11.77 2.99 10.13
C GLY A 70 11.86 4.49 10.36
N ASP A 71 13.08 5.00 10.44
CA ASP A 71 13.40 6.41 10.54
C ASP A 71 14.68 6.65 9.74
N THR A 72 14.90 7.88 9.28
CA THR A 72 16.06 8.23 8.46
C THR A 72 16.71 9.50 8.99
N ASP A 73 17.95 9.74 8.58
CA ASP A 73 18.63 10.98 8.91
C ASP A 73 17.92 12.21 8.33
N PHE A 74 17.02 12.06 7.35
CA PHE A 74 16.12 13.13 6.90
C PHE A 74 15.35 13.79 8.05
N ARG A 75 14.88 13.01 9.03
CA ARG A 75 14.20 13.56 10.21
C ARG A 75 15.11 14.51 10.99
N ILE A 76 16.38 14.17 11.12
CA ILE A 76 17.34 14.99 11.87
C ILE A 76 17.53 16.35 11.20
N PHE A 77 17.73 16.36 9.88
CA PHE A 77 17.90 17.60 9.13
C PHE A 77 16.62 18.43 9.06
N ARG A 78 15.45 17.78 8.96
CA ARG A 78 14.13 18.42 8.95
C ARG A 78 13.76 19.02 10.30
N ASP A 79 13.82 18.23 11.38
CA ASP A 79 13.23 18.60 12.67
C ASP A 79 14.21 19.41 13.54
N PHE A 80 15.51 19.14 13.47
CA PHE A 80 16.52 19.84 14.27
C PHE A 80 17.28 20.90 13.46
N GLY A 81 17.45 20.67 12.15
CA GLY A 81 18.10 21.63 11.26
C GLY A 81 17.13 22.64 10.64
N ASN A 82 15.84 22.27 10.48
CA ASN A 82 14.88 23.00 9.65
C ASN A 82 15.44 23.31 8.25
N ILE A 83 16.11 22.32 7.64
CA ILE A 83 16.73 22.41 6.31
C ILE A 83 15.83 21.65 5.34
N SER A 84 15.59 22.20 4.14
CA SER A 84 14.89 21.47 3.09
C SER A 84 15.72 20.36 2.47
N GLY A 85 15.11 19.21 2.26
CA GLY A 85 15.76 18.11 1.56
C GLY A 85 14.80 17.17 0.86
N LEU A 86 15.41 16.16 0.25
CA LEU A 86 14.77 15.05 -0.43
C LEU A 86 15.29 13.74 0.18
N ASP A 87 14.38 12.82 0.50
CA ASP A 87 14.71 11.49 1.02
C ASP A 87 14.37 10.41 0.01
N PHE A 88 15.38 9.65 -0.38
CA PHE A 88 15.30 8.60 -1.37
C PHE A 88 15.57 7.24 -0.72
N ALA A 89 14.81 6.22 -1.10
CA ALA A 89 15.07 4.87 -0.63
C ALA A 89 15.03 3.83 -1.74
N TRP A 90 16.00 2.91 -1.74
CA TRP A 90 15.82 1.62 -2.38
C TRP A 90 14.87 0.74 -1.56
N SER A 91 13.99 0.01 -2.25
CA SER A 91 12.98 -0.84 -1.59
C SER A 91 12.82 -2.22 -2.22
N SER A 92 13.50 -2.49 -3.34
CA SER A 92 13.46 -3.83 -3.95
C SER A 92 14.35 -4.79 -3.19
N ASN A 93 14.01 -6.08 -3.24
CA ASN A 93 14.72 -7.14 -2.54
C ASN A 93 14.89 -6.86 -1.03
N GLY A 94 13.81 -6.48 -0.35
CA GLY A 94 13.82 -6.26 1.10
C GLY A 94 14.10 -7.52 1.94
N TYR A 95 14.15 -8.71 1.32
CA TYR A 95 14.38 -9.98 2.02
C TYR A 95 15.76 -10.05 2.67
N VAL A 96 16.78 -9.50 2.00
CA VAL A 96 18.17 -9.54 2.47
C VAL A 96 18.50 -8.44 3.49
N TYR A 97 17.67 -7.41 3.61
CA TYR A 97 17.91 -6.23 4.44
C TYR A 97 18.24 -6.59 5.90
N HIS A 98 19.32 -6.05 6.47
CA HIS A 98 19.78 -6.38 7.83
C HIS A 98 20.03 -7.89 8.05
N THR A 99 20.59 -8.57 7.06
CA THR A 99 21.06 -9.95 7.18
C THR A 99 22.48 -10.09 6.63
N SER A 100 23.13 -11.23 6.85
CA SER A 100 24.41 -11.53 6.23
C SER A 100 24.36 -11.64 4.70
N LEU A 101 23.15 -11.73 4.11
CA LEU A 101 22.95 -11.74 2.66
C LEU A 101 23.01 -10.33 2.06
N ASP A 102 22.88 -9.28 2.88
CA ASP A 102 22.93 -7.88 2.46
C ASP A 102 24.37 -7.51 2.03
N SER A 103 24.66 -7.82 0.77
CA SER A 103 26.01 -7.76 0.20
C SER A 103 25.96 -7.09 -1.16
N ALA A 104 27.10 -6.56 -1.61
CA ALA A 104 27.21 -5.85 -2.89
C ALA A 104 26.70 -6.67 -4.10
N VAL A 105 26.80 -8.00 -4.03
CA VAL A 105 26.33 -8.91 -5.11
C VAL A 105 24.80 -8.87 -5.27
N GLN A 106 24.06 -8.54 -4.20
CA GLN A 106 22.61 -8.43 -4.25
C GLN A 106 22.12 -7.11 -4.86
N VAL A 107 22.99 -6.12 -5.03
CA VAL A 107 22.64 -4.81 -5.60
C VAL A 107 22.79 -4.86 -7.13
N PRO A 108 21.69 -4.75 -7.90
CA PRO A 108 21.79 -4.75 -9.36
C PRO A 108 22.59 -3.56 -9.87
N ALA A 109 23.48 -3.77 -10.84
CA ALA A 109 24.30 -2.67 -11.40
C ALA A 109 23.46 -1.50 -11.96
N GLY A 110 22.29 -1.81 -12.55
CA GLY A 110 21.36 -0.79 -13.06
C GLY A 110 20.78 0.11 -11.97
N THR A 111 20.69 -0.35 -10.73
CA THR A 111 20.29 0.48 -9.58
C THR A 111 21.33 1.57 -9.32
N LEU A 112 22.61 1.20 -9.24
CA LEU A 112 23.69 2.15 -8.99
C LEU A 112 23.80 3.18 -10.12
N GLN A 113 23.72 2.74 -11.38
CA GLN A 113 23.77 3.63 -12.53
C GLN A 113 22.63 4.65 -12.49
N ARG A 114 21.39 4.18 -12.30
CA ARG A 114 20.20 5.04 -12.27
C ARG A 114 20.24 6.05 -11.13
N THR A 115 20.54 5.59 -9.91
CA THR A 115 20.64 6.50 -8.76
C THR A 115 21.78 7.50 -8.98
N GLY A 116 22.92 7.07 -9.51
CA GLY A 116 24.02 7.96 -9.86
C GLY A 116 23.64 9.05 -10.86
N GLU A 117 22.96 8.69 -11.96
CA GLU A 117 22.46 9.63 -12.97
C GLU A 117 21.46 10.63 -12.37
N ASN A 118 20.51 10.14 -11.58
CA ASN A 118 19.48 10.95 -10.96
C ASN A 118 20.07 11.94 -9.95
N ILE A 119 20.88 11.46 -9.01
CA ILE A 119 21.46 12.31 -7.97
C ILE A 119 22.48 13.29 -8.55
N LEU A 120 23.27 12.89 -9.54
CA LEU A 120 24.21 13.80 -10.21
C LEU A 120 23.48 14.93 -10.94
N ALA A 121 22.41 14.61 -11.68
CA ALA A 121 21.60 15.62 -12.37
C ALA A 121 20.93 16.58 -11.39
N LEU A 122 20.35 16.04 -10.31
CA LEU A 122 19.73 16.81 -9.23
C LEU A 122 20.72 17.76 -8.57
N VAL A 123 21.89 17.26 -8.14
CA VAL A 123 22.89 18.09 -7.45
C VAL A 123 23.44 19.19 -8.36
N ARG A 124 23.70 18.89 -9.64
CA ARG A 124 24.12 19.92 -10.62
C ARG A 124 23.06 21.01 -10.78
N HIS A 125 21.78 20.61 -10.86
CA HIS A 125 20.69 21.58 -10.96
C HIS A 125 20.58 22.43 -9.68
N LEU A 126 20.54 21.80 -8.49
CA LEU A 126 20.44 22.49 -7.21
C LEU A 126 21.59 23.49 -6.98
N THR A 127 22.82 23.10 -7.31
CA THR A 127 24.01 23.97 -7.13
C THR A 127 24.08 25.12 -8.12
N SER A 128 23.41 25.01 -9.27
CA SER A 128 23.27 26.10 -10.25
C SER A 128 22.06 27.01 -10.01
N SER A 129 21.14 26.60 -9.12
CA SER A 129 19.87 27.26 -8.87
C SER A 129 20.02 28.46 -7.94
N HIS A 130 19.37 29.58 -8.30
CA HIS A 130 19.34 30.78 -7.46
C HIS A 130 18.49 30.58 -6.19
N GLU A 131 17.56 29.62 -6.22
CA GLU A 131 16.71 29.24 -5.09
C GLU A 131 17.52 28.71 -3.92
N LEU A 132 18.62 27.96 -4.17
CA LEU A 132 19.50 27.45 -3.12
C LEU A 132 20.08 28.59 -2.26
N ALA A 133 20.47 29.70 -2.90
CA ALA A 133 21.01 30.89 -2.22
C ALA A 133 19.94 31.67 -1.43
N ARG A 134 18.66 31.49 -1.76
CA ARG A 134 17.51 32.20 -1.18
C ARG A 134 16.65 31.32 -0.26
N THR A 135 17.12 30.14 0.09
CA THR A 135 16.42 29.17 0.95
C THR A 135 15.81 29.84 2.18
N LYS A 136 16.58 30.56 3.00
CA LYS A 136 16.04 31.23 4.21
C LYS A 136 14.83 32.16 3.95
N GLU A 137 14.75 32.81 2.79
CA GLU A 137 13.60 33.63 2.41
C GLU A 137 12.42 32.78 1.95
N ILE A 138 12.68 31.74 1.15
CA ILE A 138 11.65 30.86 0.57
C ILE A 138 11.03 29.96 1.66
N ASP A 139 11.85 29.43 2.57
CA ASP A 139 11.47 28.64 3.75
C ASP A 139 10.46 29.38 4.64
N SER A 140 10.58 30.71 4.73
CA SER A 140 9.71 31.54 5.57
C SER A 140 8.25 31.60 5.07
N LEU A 141 8.02 31.34 3.78
CA LEU A 141 6.70 31.43 3.14
C LEU A 141 5.80 30.21 3.40
N ARG A 142 6.36 29.08 3.85
CA ARG A 142 5.67 27.81 4.18
C ARG A 142 4.45 27.48 3.29
N PRO A 143 4.57 27.31 1.96
CA PRO A 143 3.43 27.21 1.04
C PRO A 143 2.60 25.91 1.13
N GLY A 144 2.74 25.14 2.21
CA GLY A 144 2.18 23.78 2.34
C GLY A 144 2.97 22.75 1.53
N GLN A 145 2.82 21.46 1.86
CA GLN A 145 3.46 20.39 1.10
C GLN A 145 2.68 20.13 -0.19
N PRO A 146 3.32 20.20 -1.38
CA PRO A 146 2.64 19.94 -2.64
C PRO A 146 2.32 18.46 -2.82
N VAL A 147 1.38 18.18 -3.72
CA VAL A 147 1.13 16.82 -4.21
C VAL A 147 2.15 16.53 -5.30
N TYR A 148 2.77 15.35 -5.24
CA TYR A 148 3.70 14.89 -6.27
C TYR A 148 3.63 13.38 -6.46
N PHE A 149 3.85 12.90 -7.68
CA PHE A 149 4.04 11.49 -8.01
C PHE A 149 4.65 11.34 -9.40
N ASP A 150 5.27 10.19 -9.68
CA ASP A 150 5.74 9.87 -11.04
C ASP A 150 4.63 9.29 -11.92
N VAL A 151 4.63 9.66 -13.19
CA VAL A 151 3.74 9.09 -14.21
C VAL A 151 4.45 7.92 -14.88
N LEU A 152 4.39 6.74 -14.26
CA LEU A 152 5.00 5.49 -14.75
C LEU A 152 6.50 5.63 -15.10
N GLY A 153 7.23 6.43 -14.33
CA GLY A 153 8.64 6.73 -14.54
C GLY A 153 8.97 7.67 -15.70
N ALA A 154 7.97 8.20 -16.44
CA ALA A 154 8.19 9.09 -17.57
C ALA A 154 8.46 10.55 -17.16
N GLY A 155 7.92 10.98 -16.01
CA GLY A 155 8.01 12.36 -15.52
C GLY A 155 7.36 12.49 -14.15
N VAL A 156 7.54 13.64 -13.49
CA VAL A 156 6.93 13.94 -12.19
C VAL A 156 5.77 14.90 -12.38
N ALA A 157 4.57 14.49 -11.99
CA ALA A 157 3.44 15.37 -11.85
C ALA A 157 3.51 16.05 -10.47
N ARG A 158 3.42 17.38 -10.43
CA ARG A 158 3.44 18.16 -9.19
C ARG A 158 2.47 19.33 -9.24
N TRP A 159 1.80 19.63 -8.13
CA TRP A 159 0.97 20.83 -7.98
C TRP A 159 0.81 21.25 -6.52
N PRO A 160 0.54 22.54 -6.27
CA PRO A 160 0.15 23.01 -4.93
C PRO A 160 -1.11 22.32 -4.44
N MET A 161 -1.22 22.09 -3.13
CA MET A 161 -2.37 21.39 -2.54
C MET A 161 -3.71 22.04 -2.91
N ILE A 162 -3.76 23.39 -2.96
CA ILE A 162 -4.96 24.15 -3.34
C ILE A 162 -5.43 23.82 -4.76
N ALA A 163 -4.51 23.65 -5.71
CA ALA A 163 -4.85 23.26 -7.08
C ALA A 163 -5.39 21.82 -7.12
N GLY A 164 -4.80 20.92 -6.32
CA GLY A 164 -5.30 19.55 -6.15
C GLY A 164 -6.72 19.50 -5.59
N ASP A 165 -7.00 20.32 -4.56
CA ASP A 165 -8.33 20.45 -3.97
C ASP A 165 -9.35 21.00 -4.97
N ALA A 166 -8.97 22.02 -5.76
CA ALA A 166 -9.84 22.60 -6.78
C ALA A 166 -10.20 21.61 -7.89
N ILE A 167 -9.23 20.82 -8.37
CA ILE A 167 -9.46 19.75 -9.36
C ILE A 167 -10.36 18.66 -8.78
N SER A 168 -10.10 18.25 -7.53
CA SER A 168 -10.88 17.23 -6.83
C SER A 168 -12.33 17.68 -6.63
N PHE A 169 -12.54 18.91 -6.17
CA PHE A 169 -13.87 19.50 -6.01
C PHE A 169 -14.61 19.60 -7.34
N SER A 170 -13.94 20.07 -8.40
CA SER A 170 -14.52 20.15 -9.75
C SER A 170 -14.92 18.75 -10.28
N SER A 171 -14.12 17.73 -9.98
CA SER A 171 -14.41 16.33 -10.33
C SER A 171 -15.64 15.81 -9.59
N ILE A 172 -15.81 16.13 -8.30
CA ILE A 172 -17.02 15.78 -7.52
C ILE A 172 -18.26 16.45 -8.11
N VAL A 173 -18.16 17.73 -8.47
CA VAL A 173 -19.26 18.47 -9.11
C VAL A 173 -19.64 17.82 -10.44
N ALA A 174 -18.66 17.53 -11.31
CA ALA A 174 -18.88 16.86 -12.58
C ALA A 174 -19.51 15.47 -12.42
N ALA A 175 -19.04 14.68 -11.45
CA ALA A 175 -19.60 13.37 -11.12
C ALA A 175 -21.06 13.47 -10.65
N THR A 176 -21.35 14.42 -9.76
CA THR A 176 -22.71 14.67 -9.24
C THR A 176 -23.65 15.10 -10.35
N LEU A 177 -23.22 16.04 -11.21
CA LEU A 177 -23.98 16.47 -12.39
C LEU A 177 -24.20 15.31 -13.35
N SER A 178 -23.23 14.43 -13.54
CA SER A 178 -23.38 13.21 -14.35
C SER A 178 -24.50 12.30 -13.83
N VAL A 179 -24.57 12.06 -12.51
CA VAL A 179 -25.64 11.25 -11.90
C VAL A 179 -27.01 11.93 -12.01
N VAL A 180 -27.09 13.25 -11.77
CA VAL A 180 -28.34 14.00 -11.83
C VAL A 180 -28.83 14.17 -13.27
N CYS A 181 -28.00 14.73 -14.15
CA CYS A 181 -28.37 15.07 -15.51
C CYS A 181 -28.51 13.86 -16.43
N TYR A 182 -27.74 12.78 -16.23
CA TYR A 182 -27.84 11.59 -17.09
C TYR A 182 -28.57 10.45 -16.38
N GLY A 183 -28.22 10.13 -15.13
CA GLY A 183 -28.82 9.03 -14.38
C GLY A 183 -30.30 9.25 -14.06
N LEU A 184 -30.66 10.38 -13.43
CA LEU A 184 -32.05 10.69 -13.07
C LEU A 184 -32.90 11.06 -14.30
N ALA A 185 -32.35 11.84 -15.24
CA ALA A 185 -33.07 12.17 -16.47
C ALA A 185 -33.39 10.93 -17.32
N SER A 186 -32.45 9.98 -17.47
CA SER A 186 -32.72 8.70 -18.15
C SER A 186 -33.77 7.87 -17.41
N SER A 187 -33.77 7.91 -16.08
CA SER A 187 -34.79 7.18 -15.29
C SER A 187 -36.18 7.77 -15.55
N ARG A 188 -36.28 9.10 -15.59
CA ARG A 188 -37.53 9.83 -15.91
C ARG A 188 -38.00 9.53 -17.34
N ALA A 189 -37.09 9.55 -18.32
CA ALA A 189 -37.41 9.26 -19.71
C ALA A 189 -37.95 7.84 -19.93
N GLN A 190 -37.58 6.90 -19.05
CA GLN A 190 -38.06 5.51 -19.07
C GLN A 190 -39.28 5.28 -18.16
N GLY A 191 -39.87 6.33 -17.59
CA GLY A 191 -41.05 6.22 -16.73
C GLY A 191 -40.79 5.68 -15.31
N ILE A 192 -39.52 5.58 -14.89
CA ILE A 192 -39.17 5.10 -13.54
C ILE A 192 -39.41 6.23 -12.53
N ALA A 193 -40.28 5.97 -11.54
CA ALA A 193 -40.59 6.93 -10.49
C ALA A 193 -39.33 7.36 -9.71
N PHE A 194 -39.22 8.65 -9.38
CA PHE A 194 -38.05 9.21 -8.67
C PHE A 194 -37.74 8.46 -7.37
N ARG A 195 -38.76 8.19 -6.54
CA ARG A 195 -38.60 7.43 -5.28
C ARG A 195 -38.03 6.04 -5.51
N LEU A 196 -38.47 5.35 -6.56
CA LEU A 196 -37.95 4.04 -6.92
C LEU A 196 -36.49 4.14 -7.37
N SER A 197 -36.17 5.11 -8.24
CA SER A 197 -34.80 5.36 -8.71
C SER A 197 -33.81 5.60 -7.56
N VAL A 198 -34.18 6.48 -6.60
CA VAL A 198 -33.35 6.77 -5.42
C VAL A 198 -33.21 5.56 -4.51
N ARG A 199 -34.30 4.81 -4.25
CA ARG A 199 -34.24 3.57 -3.48
C ARG A 199 -33.31 2.54 -4.13
N GLN A 200 -33.37 2.38 -5.44
CA GLN A 200 -32.52 1.44 -6.18
C GLN A 200 -31.04 1.87 -6.15
N LEU A 201 -30.77 3.18 -6.26
CA LEU A 201 -29.42 3.73 -6.11
C LEU A 201 -28.88 3.45 -4.69
N GLY A 202 -29.67 3.70 -3.65
CA GLY A 202 -29.31 3.39 -2.27
C GLY A 202 -29.01 1.89 -2.06
N MET A 203 -29.81 1.00 -2.65
CA MET A 203 -29.52 -0.44 -2.62
C MET A 203 -28.22 -0.79 -3.35
N CYS A 204 -27.88 -0.13 -4.47
CA CYS A 204 -26.61 -0.35 -5.16
C CYS A 204 -25.41 0.09 -4.31
N ILE A 205 -25.52 1.24 -3.63
CA ILE A 205 -24.49 1.72 -2.68
C ILE A 205 -24.29 0.71 -1.56
N LEU A 206 -25.39 0.29 -0.90
CA LEU A 206 -25.34 -0.71 0.17
C LEU A 206 -24.77 -2.05 -0.31
N THR A 207 -25.08 -2.45 -1.55
CA THR A 207 -24.52 -3.68 -2.14
C THR A 207 -23.01 -3.53 -2.34
N GLN A 208 -22.51 -2.43 -2.89
CA GLN A 208 -21.06 -2.26 -3.10
C GLN A 208 -20.30 -2.16 -1.78
N MET A 209 -20.82 -1.42 -0.79
CA MET A 209 -20.24 -1.37 0.54
C MET A 209 -20.28 -2.73 1.24
N GLY A 210 -21.41 -3.45 1.13
CA GLY A 210 -21.56 -4.81 1.64
C GLY A 210 -20.58 -5.78 0.98
N ALA A 211 -20.31 -5.64 -0.32
CA ALA A 211 -19.32 -6.45 -1.04
C ALA A 211 -17.90 -6.20 -0.52
N CYS A 212 -17.54 -4.95 -0.21
CA CYS A 212 -16.26 -4.63 0.43
C CYS A 212 -16.15 -5.29 1.81
N LEU A 213 -17.20 -5.23 2.64
CA LEU A 213 -17.21 -5.87 3.96
C LEU A 213 -17.08 -7.39 3.85
N ILE A 214 -17.84 -8.03 2.95
CA ILE A 214 -17.74 -9.47 2.70
C ILE A 214 -16.33 -9.82 2.19
N ALA A 215 -15.75 -9.04 1.28
CA ALA A 215 -14.40 -9.27 0.79
C ALA A 215 -13.36 -9.25 1.93
N LEU A 216 -13.47 -8.29 2.86
CA LEU A 216 -12.60 -8.23 4.04
C LEU A 216 -12.80 -9.42 4.98
N LEU A 217 -14.05 -9.83 5.23
CA LEU A 217 -14.35 -11.02 6.04
C LEU A 217 -13.81 -12.30 5.39
N VAL A 218 -13.94 -12.45 4.08
CA VAL A 218 -13.39 -13.58 3.34
C VAL A 218 -11.86 -13.56 3.41
N ALA A 219 -11.22 -12.41 3.19
CA ALA A 219 -9.77 -12.29 3.27
C ALA A 219 -9.24 -12.60 4.69
N ALA A 220 -9.92 -12.13 5.74
CA ALA A 220 -9.61 -12.48 7.12
C ALA A 220 -9.80 -13.98 7.40
N THR A 221 -10.84 -14.60 6.82
CA THR A 221 -11.07 -16.05 6.94
C THR A 221 -9.96 -16.85 6.25
N VAL A 222 -9.49 -16.39 5.08
CA VAL A 222 -8.34 -16.99 4.39
C VAL A 222 -7.08 -16.89 5.27
N ALA A 223 -6.79 -15.72 5.84
CA ALA A 223 -5.64 -15.54 6.73
C ALA A 223 -5.72 -16.44 7.99
N ALA A 224 -6.90 -16.52 8.62
CA ALA A 224 -7.13 -17.36 9.78
C ALA A 224 -7.00 -18.86 9.45
N THR A 225 -7.52 -19.30 8.30
CA THR A 225 -7.40 -20.70 7.87
C THR A 225 -5.97 -21.07 7.49
N LEU A 226 -5.21 -20.18 6.84
CA LEU A 226 -3.76 -20.41 6.62
C LEU A 226 -3.02 -20.58 7.95
N SER A 227 -3.36 -19.78 8.96
CA SER A 227 -2.78 -19.89 10.30
C SER A 227 -3.14 -21.21 10.97
N PHE A 228 -4.39 -21.66 10.82
CA PHE A 228 -4.87 -22.96 11.32
C PHE A 228 -4.17 -24.15 10.65
N PHE A 229 -3.96 -24.09 9.33
CA PHE A 229 -3.23 -25.11 8.58
C PHE A 229 -1.70 -25.00 8.70
N GLU A 230 -1.19 -24.02 9.48
CA GLU A 230 0.24 -23.75 9.65
C GLU A 230 0.96 -23.46 8.32
N ARG A 231 0.29 -22.68 7.48
CA ARG A 231 0.74 -22.21 6.16
C ARG A 231 0.81 -20.69 6.07
N THR A 232 0.98 -20.04 7.22
CA THR A 232 1.15 -18.60 7.28
C THR A 232 2.33 -18.15 6.42
N MET A 233 2.18 -16.99 5.77
CA MET A 233 3.17 -16.41 4.86
C MET A 233 3.46 -17.24 3.60
N SER A 234 2.56 -18.11 3.15
CA SER A 234 2.76 -18.94 1.94
C SER A 234 3.13 -18.15 0.66
N TRP A 235 2.80 -16.86 0.64
CA TRP A 235 3.13 -15.91 -0.44
C TRP A 235 4.49 -15.22 -0.28
N PHE A 236 5.22 -15.41 0.83
CA PHE A 236 6.44 -14.66 1.14
C PHE A 236 7.53 -14.84 0.08
N ALA A 237 7.98 -16.08 -0.16
CA ALA A 237 8.89 -16.36 -1.28
C ALA A 237 8.20 -16.26 -2.67
N ARG A 238 6.86 -16.28 -2.72
CA ARG A 238 6.08 -16.38 -3.98
C ARG A 238 4.86 -15.45 -3.97
N PRO A 239 5.06 -14.14 -4.22
CA PRO A 239 4.00 -13.14 -4.09
C PRO A 239 2.80 -13.36 -5.02
N VAL A 240 2.93 -14.19 -6.07
CA VAL A 240 1.82 -14.56 -6.97
C VAL A 240 0.62 -15.13 -6.22
N TRP A 241 0.84 -15.81 -5.09
CA TRP A 241 -0.22 -16.36 -4.27
C TRP A 241 -1.15 -15.29 -3.69
N ILE A 242 -0.68 -14.05 -3.48
CA ILE A 242 -1.51 -12.93 -3.01
C ILE A 242 -2.69 -12.68 -3.96
N GLY A 243 -2.42 -12.72 -5.27
CA GLY A 243 -3.45 -12.56 -6.29
C GLY A 243 -4.53 -13.63 -6.20
N LEU A 244 -4.13 -14.89 -6.07
CA LEU A 244 -5.06 -16.02 -6.04
C LEU A 244 -5.79 -16.15 -4.70
N LEU A 245 -5.11 -15.90 -3.57
CA LEU A 245 -5.65 -16.09 -2.23
C LEU A 245 -6.46 -14.89 -1.71
N TYR A 246 -6.18 -13.67 -2.16
CA TYR A 246 -6.83 -12.47 -1.65
C TYR A 246 -7.56 -11.66 -2.73
N VAL A 247 -6.97 -11.47 -3.92
CA VAL A 247 -7.58 -10.63 -4.97
C VAL A 247 -8.74 -11.35 -5.68
N VAL A 248 -8.58 -12.62 -6.05
CA VAL A 248 -9.64 -13.43 -6.67
C VAL A 248 -10.87 -13.57 -5.78
N PRO A 249 -10.78 -13.97 -4.50
CA PRO A 249 -11.95 -14.03 -3.62
C PRO A 249 -12.58 -12.65 -3.34
N THR A 250 -11.79 -11.58 -3.35
CA THR A 250 -12.32 -10.20 -3.30
C THR A 250 -13.20 -9.90 -4.50
N LEU A 251 -12.77 -10.26 -5.72
CA LEU A 251 -13.59 -10.14 -6.92
C LEU A 251 -14.86 -11.00 -6.84
N LEU A 252 -14.72 -12.28 -6.45
CA LEU A 252 -15.86 -13.19 -6.28
C LEU A 252 -16.92 -12.62 -5.34
N SER A 253 -16.51 -12.04 -4.21
CA SER A 253 -17.42 -11.42 -3.24
C SER A 253 -18.27 -10.32 -3.89
N HIS A 254 -17.65 -9.47 -4.73
CA HIS A 254 -18.36 -8.43 -5.48
C HIS A 254 -19.30 -9.04 -6.53
N LEU A 255 -18.83 -10.00 -7.32
CA LEU A 255 -19.61 -10.62 -8.39
C LEU A 255 -20.85 -11.35 -7.83
N ILE A 256 -20.68 -12.15 -6.77
CA ILE A 256 -21.77 -12.92 -6.15
C ILE A 256 -22.83 -11.97 -5.60
N LEU A 257 -22.43 -10.94 -4.86
CA LEU A 257 -23.39 -10.03 -4.24
C LEU A 257 -24.14 -9.18 -5.28
N VAL A 258 -23.44 -8.66 -6.29
CA VAL A 258 -24.06 -7.93 -7.41
C VAL A 258 -25.04 -8.82 -8.18
N LEU A 259 -24.67 -10.06 -8.51
CA LEU A 259 -25.55 -11.00 -9.21
C LEU A 259 -26.76 -11.42 -8.35
N GLY A 260 -26.57 -11.57 -7.04
CA GLY A 260 -27.63 -11.93 -6.11
C GLY A 260 -28.68 -10.83 -6.00
N VAL A 261 -28.26 -9.60 -5.73
CA VAL A 261 -29.18 -8.46 -5.54
C VAL A 261 -29.80 -8.01 -6.87
N SER A 262 -29.04 -8.02 -7.97
CA SER A 262 -29.54 -7.58 -9.28
C SER A 262 -30.73 -8.38 -9.82
N LYS A 263 -30.94 -9.64 -9.38
CA LYS A 263 -32.13 -10.43 -9.73
C LYS A 263 -33.42 -9.70 -9.34
N PHE A 264 -33.47 -9.13 -8.14
CA PHE A 264 -34.62 -8.37 -7.64
C PHE A 264 -34.71 -6.99 -8.30
N GLN A 265 -33.57 -6.33 -8.51
CA GLN A 265 -33.52 -4.99 -9.12
C GLN A 265 -33.94 -5.01 -10.59
N LYS A 266 -33.64 -6.09 -11.33
CA LYS A 266 -34.06 -6.26 -12.72
C LYS A 266 -35.58 -6.24 -12.86
N HIS A 267 -36.31 -6.87 -11.94
CA HIS A 267 -37.78 -6.81 -11.94
C HIS A 267 -38.30 -5.39 -11.70
N ALA A 268 -37.65 -4.62 -10.83
CA ALA A 268 -38.06 -3.25 -10.51
C ALA A 268 -37.68 -2.22 -11.59
N LEU A 269 -36.54 -2.39 -12.26
CA LEU A 269 -35.97 -1.42 -13.22
C LEU A 269 -36.20 -1.82 -14.69
N GLY A 270 -36.81 -2.99 -14.95
CA GLY A 270 -37.19 -3.51 -16.27
C GLY A 270 -36.04 -3.96 -17.17
N SER A 271 -34.84 -3.38 -17.03
CA SER A 271 -33.69 -3.64 -17.91
C SER A 271 -32.40 -3.85 -17.12
N VAL A 272 -31.58 -4.81 -17.56
CA VAL A 272 -30.25 -5.08 -16.99
C VAL A 272 -29.32 -3.88 -17.17
N TRP A 273 -29.47 -3.15 -18.27
CA TRP A 273 -28.69 -1.92 -18.52
C TRP A 273 -29.00 -0.83 -17.51
N ASN A 274 -30.26 -0.74 -17.05
CA ASN A 274 -30.62 0.23 -16.01
C ASN A 274 -29.98 -0.14 -14.68
N VAL A 275 -29.97 -1.44 -14.33
CA VAL A 275 -29.29 -1.94 -13.13
C VAL A 275 -27.79 -1.64 -13.20
N PHE A 276 -27.14 -1.93 -14.33
CA PHE A 276 -25.72 -1.63 -14.55
C PHE A 276 -25.41 -0.14 -14.31
N TRP A 277 -26.17 0.76 -14.93
CA TRP A 277 -25.94 2.20 -14.76
C TRP A 277 -26.21 2.68 -13.34
N LYS A 278 -27.11 2.04 -12.58
CA LYS A 278 -27.30 2.35 -11.15
C LYS A 278 -26.10 1.91 -10.30
N TYR A 279 -25.48 0.78 -10.60
CA TYR A 279 -24.21 0.41 -9.96
C TYR A 279 -23.06 1.36 -10.34
N PHE A 280 -23.02 1.82 -11.60
CA PHE A 280 -22.05 2.82 -12.03
C PHE A 280 -22.24 4.16 -11.27
N ASP A 281 -23.48 4.63 -11.17
CA ASP A 281 -23.83 5.86 -10.43
C ASP A 281 -23.61 5.69 -8.91
N ALA A 282 -23.76 4.47 -8.36
CA ALA A 282 -23.42 4.19 -6.97
C ALA A 282 -21.90 4.28 -6.74
N ALA A 283 -21.10 3.66 -7.60
CA ALA A 283 -19.65 3.68 -7.51
C ALA A 283 -19.11 5.12 -7.59
N ILE A 284 -19.60 5.93 -8.53
CA ILE A 284 -19.11 7.32 -8.66
C ILE A 284 -19.45 8.18 -7.44
N LEU A 285 -20.57 7.93 -6.75
CA LEU A 285 -20.92 8.63 -5.51
C LEU A 285 -20.09 8.17 -4.32
N ILE A 286 -19.80 6.88 -4.21
CA ILE A 286 -18.90 6.34 -3.17
C ILE A 286 -17.50 6.95 -3.35
N TRP A 287 -16.94 6.89 -4.56
CA TRP A 287 -15.64 7.49 -4.86
C TRP A 287 -15.61 9.01 -4.67
N SER A 288 -16.70 9.71 -5.01
CA SER A 288 -16.82 11.15 -4.76
C SER A 288 -16.86 11.49 -3.27
N THR A 289 -17.46 10.62 -2.45
CA THR A 289 -17.48 10.76 -0.99
C THR A 289 -16.08 10.54 -0.41
N LEU A 290 -15.37 9.50 -0.87
CA LEU A 290 -13.96 9.29 -0.50
C LEU A 290 -13.09 10.48 -0.92
N LEU A 291 -13.32 11.05 -2.09
CA LEU A 291 -12.59 12.23 -2.57
C LEU A 291 -12.85 13.44 -1.68
N ALA A 292 -14.11 13.66 -1.28
CA ALA A 292 -14.46 14.72 -0.33
C ALA A 292 -13.74 14.54 1.02
N VAL A 293 -13.63 13.30 1.53
CA VAL A 293 -12.85 12.98 2.73
C VAL A 293 -11.38 13.39 2.54
N THR A 294 -10.75 13.09 1.41
CA THR A 294 -9.36 13.49 1.16
C THR A 294 -9.15 15.02 1.17
N ILE A 295 -10.13 15.79 0.67
CA ILE A 295 -10.08 17.27 0.72
C ILE A 295 -10.19 17.76 2.17
N VAL A 296 -11.14 17.24 2.95
CA VAL A 296 -11.38 17.64 4.34
C VAL A 296 -10.15 17.38 5.22
N PHE A 297 -9.53 16.20 5.08
CA PHE A 297 -8.34 15.81 5.84
C PHE A 297 -7.02 16.26 5.20
N ARG A 298 -7.06 17.00 4.07
CA ARG A 298 -5.88 17.48 3.34
C ARG A 298 -4.89 16.36 2.99
N LEU A 299 -5.42 15.21 2.57
CA LEU A 299 -4.63 14.05 2.15
C LEU A 299 -4.09 14.26 0.73
N ARG A 300 -2.78 14.23 0.58
CA ARG A 300 -2.07 14.39 -0.70
C ARG A 300 -2.37 13.24 -1.65
N SER A 301 -2.57 12.03 -1.13
CA SER A 301 -2.99 10.84 -1.90
C SER A 301 -4.39 10.97 -2.55
N GLY A 302 -5.11 12.06 -2.31
CA GLY A 302 -6.39 12.37 -2.99
C GLY A 302 -6.32 12.34 -4.52
N TYR A 303 -5.13 12.51 -5.13
CA TYR A 303 -4.97 12.36 -6.59
C TYR A 303 -5.36 10.96 -7.09
N VAL A 304 -5.11 9.90 -6.32
CA VAL A 304 -5.47 8.52 -6.69
C VAL A 304 -6.99 8.39 -6.76
N ILE A 305 -7.67 8.87 -5.71
CA ILE A 305 -9.13 8.88 -5.60
C ILE A 305 -9.75 9.77 -6.69
N CYS A 306 -9.12 10.91 -6.99
CA CYS A 306 -9.57 11.84 -8.02
C CYS A 306 -9.62 11.18 -9.41
N THR A 307 -8.65 10.34 -9.76
CA THR A 307 -8.69 9.63 -11.06
C THR A 307 -9.90 8.70 -11.19
N TRP A 308 -10.31 8.03 -10.10
CA TRP A 308 -11.50 7.18 -10.06
C TRP A 308 -12.84 7.94 -10.02
N VAL A 309 -12.81 9.27 -9.89
CA VAL A 309 -14.01 10.12 -10.04
C VAL A 309 -14.02 10.77 -11.43
N PHE A 310 -12.89 11.40 -11.80
CA PHE A 310 -12.74 12.19 -13.02
C PHE A 310 -12.95 11.36 -14.29
N PHE A 311 -12.23 10.24 -14.43
CA PHE A 311 -12.31 9.43 -15.65
C PHE A 311 -13.67 8.74 -15.80
N PRO A 312 -14.27 8.13 -14.76
CA PRO A 312 -15.64 7.62 -14.86
C PRO A 312 -16.69 8.72 -15.15
N ALA A 313 -16.52 9.95 -14.67
CA ALA A 313 -17.39 11.06 -15.05
C ALA A 313 -17.31 11.37 -16.56
N ILE A 314 -16.12 11.33 -17.14
CA ILE A 314 -15.92 11.47 -18.60
C ILE A 314 -16.58 10.30 -19.35
N VAL A 315 -16.37 9.05 -18.89
CA VAL A 315 -17.01 7.87 -19.50
C VAL A 315 -18.52 8.00 -19.50
N SER A 316 -19.11 8.45 -18.39
CA SER A 316 -20.54 8.73 -18.30
C SER A 316 -20.98 9.79 -19.31
N TYR A 317 -20.27 10.91 -19.41
CA TYR A 317 -20.56 11.97 -20.37
C TYR A 317 -20.52 11.44 -21.81
N LEU A 318 -19.46 10.72 -22.18
CA LEU A 318 -19.29 10.17 -23.53
C LEU A 318 -20.40 9.18 -23.88
N LEU A 319 -20.71 8.24 -22.99
CA LEU A 319 -21.66 7.16 -23.28
C LEU A 319 -23.14 7.55 -23.12
N ARG A 320 -23.46 8.58 -22.33
CA ARG A 320 -24.85 8.99 -22.04
C ARG A 320 -25.21 10.37 -22.58
N GLY A 321 -24.25 11.30 -22.57
CA GLY A 321 -24.43 12.71 -22.95
C GLY A 321 -24.09 13.03 -24.40
N SER A 322 -23.08 12.38 -24.98
CA SER A 322 -22.63 12.70 -26.35
C SER A 322 -23.68 12.34 -27.41
N ALA A 323 -23.81 13.13 -28.48
CA ALA A 323 -24.71 12.80 -29.57
C ALA A 323 -24.22 11.61 -30.43
N VAL A 324 -22.90 11.35 -30.41
CA VAL A 324 -22.24 10.40 -31.32
C VAL A 324 -22.20 8.98 -30.76
N LEU A 325 -21.89 8.83 -29.47
CA LEU A 325 -21.67 7.51 -28.84
C LEU A 325 -22.89 7.02 -28.04
N LYS A 326 -23.89 7.88 -27.86
CA LYS A 326 -25.10 7.55 -27.11
C LYS A 326 -25.89 6.44 -27.81
N GLY A 327 -26.23 5.41 -27.04
CA GLY A 327 -27.04 4.28 -27.51
C GLY A 327 -26.24 3.08 -28.01
N PHE A 328 -24.91 3.17 -28.11
CA PHE A 328 -24.07 2.00 -28.38
C PHE A 328 -24.20 0.99 -27.23
N LYS A 329 -24.39 -0.28 -27.59
CA LYS A 329 -24.47 -1.44 -26.67
C LYS A 329 -23.61 -2.62 -27.15
N ASP A 330 -22.67 -2.32 -28.05
CA ASP A 330 -21.79 -3.28 -28.70
C ASP A 330 -20.34 -3.10 -28.19
N LEU A 331 -19.38 -3.65 -28.94
CA LEU A 331 -17.95 -3.56 -28.61
C LEU A 331 -17.46 -2.12 -28.46
N ARG A 332 -18.04 -1.15 -29.18
CA ARG A 332 -17.62 0.28 -29.09
C ARG A 332 -17.91 0.85 -27.71
N TRP A 333 -19.07 0.52 -27.14
CA TRP A 333 -19.42 0.91 -25.78
C TRP A 333 -18.42 0.34 -24.77
N LEU A 334 -18.10 -0.94 -24.91
CA LEU A 334 -17.16 -1.62 -24.02
C LEU A 334 -15.75 -1.03 -24.13
N LEU A 335 -15.29 -0.71 -25.35
CA LEU A 335 -14.00 -0.10 -25.58
C LEU A 335 -13.91 1.28 -24.91
N VAL A 336 -14.91 2.16 -25.09
CA VAL A 336 -14.94 3.47 -24.43
C VAL A 336 -14.94 3.32 -22.91
N TYR A 337 -15.72 2.37 -22.39
CA TYR A 337 -15.77 2.08 -20.96
C TYR A 337 -14.40 1.63 -20.43
N LEU A 338 -13.78 0.63 -21.05
CA LEU A 338 -12.50 0.08 -20.61
C LEU A 338 -11.36 1.10 -20.77
N VAL A 339 -11.27 1.78 -21.91
CA VAL A 339 -10.24 2.81 -22.16
C VAL A 339 -10.32 3.93 -21.13
N GLY A 340 -11.53 4.36 -20.76
CA GLY A 340 -11.70 5.37 -19.71
C GLY A 340 -11.25 4.89 -18.33
N LEU A 341 -11.31 3.59 -18.03
CA LEU A 341 -10.83 3.02 -16.77
C LEU A 341 -9.33 2.67 -16.78
N VAL A 342 -8.66 2.61 -17.93
CA VAL A 342 -7.23 2.28 -18.02
C VAL A 342 -6.37 3.22 -17.17
N PRO A 343 -6.49 4.57 -17.23
CA PRO A 343 -5.65 5.45 -16.43
C PRO A 343 -5.76 5.24 -14.90
N PRO A 344 -6.97 5.29 -14.27
CA PRO A 344 -7.07 5.07 -12.83
C PRO A 344 -6.67 3.64 -12.41
N PHE A 345 -6.99 2.63 -13.23
CA PHE A 345 -6.62 1.25 -12.97
C PHE A 345 -5.09 1.06 -12.99
N THR A 346 -4.41 1.63 -13.98
CA THR A 346 -2.96 1.51 -14.14
C THR A 346 -2.22 2.21 -13.00
N LEU A 347 -2.62 3.44 -12.66
CA LEU A 347 -2.04 4.19 -11.54
C LEU A 347 -2.23 3.46 -10.21
N THR A 348 -3.45 2.99 -9.93
CA THR A 348 -3.74 2.31 -8.66
C THR A 348 -3.00 0.98 -8.57
N THR A 349 -2.98 0.19 -9.64
CA THR A 349 -2.26 -1.09 -9.68
C THR A 349 -0.76 -0.87 -9.51
N TYR A 350 -0.19 0.14 -10.18
CA TYR A 350 1.22 0.52 -10.02
C TYR A 350 1.57 0.84 -8.55
N LEU A 351 0.73 1.63 -7.86
CA LEU A 351 0.93 1.95 -6.45
C LEU A 351 0.75 0.74 -5.53
N VAL A 352 -0.27 -0.09 -5.76
CA VAL A 352 -0.52 -1.31 -4.98
C VAL A 352 0.64 -2.29 -5.13
N LEU A 353 1.17 -2.48 -6.34
CA LEU A 353 2.36 -3.32 -6.55
C LEU A 353 3.59 -2.76 -5.82
N GLY A 354 3.78 -1.44 -5.83
CA GLY A 354 4.82 -0.78 -5.05
C GLY A 354 4.69 -1.06 -3.55
N VAL A 355 3.49 -0.85 -2.98
CA VAL A 355 3.19 -1.14 -1.57
C VAL A 355 3.42 -2.62 -1.26
N LEU A 356 2.91 -3.55 -2.06
CA LEU A 356 3.10 -4.99 -1.82
C LEU A 356 4.59 -5.38 -1.92
N SER A 357 5.34 -4.81 -2.86
CA SER A 357 6.78 -5.09 -3.00
C SER A 357 7.59 -4.66 -1.77
N LEU A 358 7.16 -3.61 -1.07
CA LEU A 358 7.75 -3.13 0.18
C LEU A 358 7.28 -3.97 1.38
N PHE A 359 5.98 -4.20 1.51
CA PHE A 359 5.40 -4.82 2.71
C PHE A 359 5.64 -6.33 2.77
N VAL A 360 5.67 -7.04 1.64
CA VAL A 360 5.88 -8.49 1.61
C VAL A 360 7.19 -8.89 2.31
N PRO A 361 8.36 -8.29 2.02
CA PRO A 361 9.58 -8.57 2.78
C PRO A 361 9.53 -8.07 4.22
N ILE A 362 8.87 -6.93 4.49
CA ILE A 362 8.72 -6.39 5.86
C ILE A 362 8.00 -7.41 6.74
N MET A 363 6.98 -8.10 6.24
CA MET A 363 6.24 -9.13 6.97
C MET A 363 7.12 -10.27 7.52
N GLY A 364 8.28 -10.55 6.92
CA GLY A 364 9.24 -11.54 7.44
C GLY A 364 10.20 -10.99 8.51
N ARG A 365 10.03 -9.73 8.92
CA ARG A 365 10.89 -9.04 9.91
C ARG A 365 10.15 -8.10 10.86
N ILE A 366 8.80 -8.16 10.91
CA ILE A 366 7.98 -7.41 11.87
C ILE A 366 7.87 -8.08 13.25
N GLY A 367 8.51 -9.24 13.44
CA GLY A 367 8.40 -10.03 14.68
C GLY A 367 7.29 -11.09 14.63
N SER A 368 7.06 -11.74 15.77
CA SER A 368 6.11 -12.85 15.90
C SER A 368 4.69 -12.44 16.33
N GLY A 369 4.55 -11.28 17.00
CA GLY A 369 3.31 -10.86 17.66
C GLY A 369 2.17 -10.43 16.73
N THR A 370 2.44 -10.19 15.45
CA THR A 370 1.42 -9.78 14.46
C THR A 370 1.25 -10.84 13.39
N ASN A 371 0.01 -11.08 12.95
CA ASN A 371 -0.28 -12.04 11.88
C ASN A 371 -0.02 -11.39 10.50
N PRO A 372 1.00 -11.83 9.74
CA PRO A 372 1.35 -11.16 8.50
C PRO A 372 0.34 -11.37 7.36
N ASP A 373 -0.37 -12.50 7.37
CA ASP A 373 -1.43 -12.78 6.40
C ASP A 373 -2.58 -11.79 6.54
N ALA A 374 -2.95 -11.41 7.77
CA ALA A 374 -4.00 -10.42 8.00
C ALA A 374 -3.63 -9.04 7.42
N ILE A 375 -2.37 -8.63 7.55
CA ILE A 375 -1.88 -7.35 6.98
C ILE A 375 -1.92 -7.40 5.45
N VAL A 376 -1.37 -8.45 4.83
CA VAL A 376 -1.37 -8.59 3.36
C VAL A 376 -2.78 -8.77 2.81
N ALA A 377 -3.66 -9.44 3.53
CA ALA A 377 -5.08 -9.54 3.22
C ALA A 377 -5.73 -8.15 3.13
N ILE A 378 -5.49 -7.27 4.11
CA ILE A 378 -6.01 -5.89 4.12
C ILE A 378 -5.41 -5.06 2.97
N LEU A 379 -4.08 -5.09 2.82
CA LEU A 379 -3.35 -4.36 1.78
C LEU A 379 -3.75 -4.78 0.36
N SER A 380 -4.30 -5.98 0.20
CA SER A 380 -4.82 -6.47 -1.08
C SER A 380 -6.32 -6.22 -1.21
N ALA A 381 -7.13 -6.66 -0.24
CA ALA A 381 -8.59 -6.66 -0.35
C ALA A 381 -9.17 -5.23 -0.42
N ILE A 382 -8.65 -4.26 0.34
CA ILE A 382 -9.16 -2.88 0.31
C ILE A 382 -9.01 -2.24 -1.08
N PRO A 383 -7.78 -2.06 -1.62
CA PRO A 383 -7.62 -1.37 -2.90
C PRO A 383 -8.30 -2.11 -4.05
N TYR A 384 -8.23 -3.45 -4.09
CA TYR A 384 -8.90 -4.21 -5.15
C TYR A 384 -10.44 -4.20 -5.02
N SER A 385 -11.00 -4.16 -3.80
CA SER A 385 -12.45 -3.95 -3.63
C SER A 385 -12.91 -2.62 -4.24
N LEU A 386 -12.16 -1.54 -3.98
CA LEU A 386 -12.45 -0.23 -4.54
C LEU A 386 -12.38 -0.24 -6.08
N ILE A 387 -11.39 -0.91 -6.66
CA ILE A 387 -11.27 -1.11 -8.12
C ILE A 387 -12.48 -1.89 -8.67
N PHE A 388 -12.90 -2.96 -7.99
CA PHE A 388 -13.97 -3.83 -8.46
C PHE A 388 -15.37 -3.20 -8.37
N MET A 389 -15.55 -2.07 -7.71
CA MET A 389 -16.82 -1.32 -7.74
C MET A 389 -17.26 -0.96 -9.18
N TYR A 390 -16.31 -0.67 -10.07
CA TYR A 390 -16.58 -0.41 -11.48
C TYR A 390 -16.56 -1.68 -12.33
N LEU A 391 -15.62 -2.60 -12.07
CA LEU A 391 -15.45 -3.80 -12.91
C LEU A 391 -16.51 -4.88 -12.66
N ALA A 392 -16.90 -5.13 -11.40
CA ALA A 392 -17.82 -6.21 -11.05
C ALA A 392 -19.20 -6.08 -11.71
N PRO A 393 -19.83 -4.89 -11.82
CA PRO A 393 -21.11 -4.72 -12.52
C PRO A 393 -21.10 -5.17 -13.99
N LEU A 394 -19.95 -5.24 -14.66
CA LEU A 394 -19.86 -5.76 -16.05
C LEU A 394 -20.37 -7.19 -16.16
N VAL A 395 -20.34 -7.98 -15.08
CA VAL A 395 -20.85 -9.35 -15.04
C VAL A 395 -22.34 -9.43 -15.39
N LEU A 396 -23.10 -8.36 -15.14
CA LEU A 396 -24.51 -8.27 -15.50
C LEU A 396 -24.73 -8.32 -17.02
N LEU A 397 -23.75 -7.88 -17.79
CA LEU A 397 -23.80 -7.81 -19.26
C LEU A 397 -23.23 -9.08 -19.92
N VAL A 398 -22.67 -10.00 -19.13
CA VAL A 398 -22.10 -11.26 -19.61
C VAL A 398 -23.21 -12.29 -19.85
N ARG A 399 -23.13 -13.05 -20.96
CA ARG A 399 -24.13 -14.07 -21.31
C ARG A 399 -24.19 -15.24 -20.31
N ARG A 400 -23.04 -15.68 -19.79
CA ARG A 400 -22.92 -16.82 -18.86
C ARG A 400 -22.13 -16.41 -17.60
N PRO A 401 -22.72 -15.63 -16.68
CA PRO A 401 -22.02 -15.15 -15.50
C PRO A 401 -21.59 -16.28 -14.55
N SER A 402 -22.32 -17.40 -14.54
CA SER A 402 -21.95 -18.59 -13.75
C SER A 402 -20.59 -19.17 -14.14
N MET A 403 -20.21 -19.11 -15.42
CA MET A 403 -18.92 -19.62 -15.88
C MET A 403 -17.76 -18.81 -15.31
N VAL A 404 -17.92 -17.48 -15.23
CA VAL A 404 -16.93 -16.58 -14.61
C VAL A 404 -16.75 -16.91 -13.13
N LEU A 405 -17.86 -17.11 -12.40
CA LEU A 405 -17.83 -17.50 -11.00
C LEU A 405 -17.16 -18.85 -10.78
N VAL A 406 -17.45 -19.84 -11.62
CA VAL A 406 -16.84 -21.18 -11.53
C VAL A 406 -15.34 -21.11 -11.80
N ILE A 407 -14.89 -20.38 -12.83
CA ILE A 407 -13.46 -20.25 -13.15
C ILE A 407 -12.70 -19.58 -12.00
N LEU A 408 -13.22 -18.47 -11.48
CA LEU A 408 -12.59 -17.76 -10.36
C LEU A 408 -12.65 -18.57 -9.05
N GLY A 409 -13.78 -19.24 -8.78
CA GLY A 409 -13.94 -20.08 -7.60
C GLY A 409 -13.02 -21.29 -7.63
N THR A 410 -12.92 -21.96 -8.77
CA THR A 410 -12.01 -23.10 -8.96
C THR A 410 -10.55 -22.68 -8.89
N SER A 411 -10.17 -21.53 -9.45
CA SER A 411 -8.78 -21.05 -9.35
C SER A 411 -8.40 -20.70 -7.91
N PHE A 412 -9.28 -20.05 -7.14
CA PHE A 412 -9.08 -19.80 -5.71
C PHE A 412 -8.98 -21.10 -4.92
N LEU A 413 -9.94 -22.02 -5.07
CA LEU A 413 -9.95 -23.29 -4.34
C LEU A 413 -8.75 -24.17 -4.68
N ALA A 414 -8.33 -24.20 -5.96
CA ALA A 414 -7.13 -24.91 -6.38
C ALA A 414 -5.87 -24.28 -5.76
N ALA A 415 -5.73 -22.96 -5.81
CA ALA A 415 -4.61 -22.25 -5.19
C ALA A 415 -4.54 -22.49 -3.69
N PHE A 416 -5.67 -22.40 -3.00
CA PHE A 416 -5.79 -22.68 -1.58
C PHE A 416 -5.38 -24.12 -1.25
N ALA A 417 -5.89 -25.11 -1.99
CA ALA A 417 -5.53 -26.50 -1.81
C ALA A 417 -4.03 -26.76 -2.07
N PHE A 418 -3.45 -26.16 -3.11
CA PHE A 418 -2.02 -26.27 -3.38
C PHE A 418 -1.18 -25.71 -2.25
N VAL A 419 -1.53 -24.53 -1.73
CA VAL A 419 -0.83 -23.91 -0.60
C VAL A 419 -0.98 -24.75 0.67
N CYS A 420 -2.17 -25.26 0.96
CA CYS A 420 -2.44 -26.03 2.17
C CYS A 420 -1.74 -27.40 2.18
N PHE A 421 -1.78 -28.12 1.06
CA PHE A 421 -1.49 -29.55 1.03
C PHE A 421 -0.21 -29.91 0.26
N THR A 422 0.52 -28.94 -0.30
CA THR A 422 1.76 -29.21 -1.03
C THR A 422 2.93 -28.38 -0.49
N PRO A 423 4.19 -28.72 -0.86
CA PRO A 423 5.35 -27.90 -0.54
C PRO A 423 5.29 -26.48 -1.13
N LEU A 424 4.36 -26.20 -2.04
CA LEU A 424 4.22 -24.87 -2.64
C LEU A 424 3.79 -23.79 -1.64
N GLY A 425 3.21 -24.18 -0.50
CA GLY A 425 2.86 -23.29 0.61
C GLY A 425 4.00 -23.05 1.60
N PHE A 426 5.20 -23.61 1.39
CA PHE A 426 6.34 -23.31 2.24
C PHE A 426 6.81 -21.86 1.99
N PRO A 427 6.92 -21.02 3.05
CA PRO A 427 7.07 -19.58 2.88
C PRO A 427 8.50 -19.12 2.54
N TYR A 428 9.52 -19.90 2.85
CA TYR A 428 10.93 -19.47 2.77
C TYR A 428 11.68 -20.04 1.56
N SER A 429 12.78 -19.39 1.19
CA SER A 429 13.68 -19.81 0.11
C SER A 429 15.14 -19.60 0.52
N GLY A 430 15.95 -20.65 0.35
CA GLY A 430 17.40 -20.61 0.49
C GLY A 430 18.14 -20.43 -0.84
N ASP A 431 17.44 -20.21 -1.95
CA ASP A 431 18.06 -19.96 -3.25
C ASP A 431 18.85 -18.63 -3.22
N PRO A 432 20.17 -18.62 -3.43
CA PRO A 432 20.96 -17.39 -3.45
C PRO A 432 20.51 -16.35 -4.49
N ARG A 433 19.81 -16.78 -5.55
CA ARG A 433 19.27 -15.90 -6.60
C ARG A 433 17.94 -15.26 -6.25
N ALA A 434 17.20 -15.85 -5.31
CA ALA A 434 15.91 -15.37 -4.83
C ALA A 434 15.73 -15.73 -3.35
N PRO A 435 16.56 -15.15 -2.46
CA PRO A 435 16.53 -15.51 -1.04
C PRO A 435 15.27 -14.93 -0.39
N ALA A 436 14.62 -15.75 0.44
CA ALA A 436 13.53 -15.35 1.32
C ALA A 436 13.74 -16.05 2.66
N PRO A 437 14.75 -15.63 3.45
CA PRO A 437 15.16 -16.35 4.64
C PRO A 437 14.16 -16.17 5.78
N GLN A 438 13.99 -17.22 6.58
CA GLN A 438 13.41 -17.10 7.92
C GLN A 438 14.43 -16.38 8.83
N ARG A 439 13.96 -15.45 9.66
CA ARG A 439 14.83 -14.69 10.55
C ARG A 439 14.77 -15.24 11.98
N ILE A 440 15.93 -15.55 12.52
CA ILE A 440 16.10 -16.06 13.88
C ILE A 440 17.29 -15.29 14.48
N MET A 441 17.10 -14.76 15.68
CA MET A 441 18.17 -14.11 16.43
C MET A 441 18.53 -14.99 17.62
N ILE A 442 19.82 -15.31 17.73
CA ILE A 442 20.36 -16.15 18.80
C ILE A 442 21.43 -15.32 19.52
N ILE A 443 21.23 -15.09 20.81
CA ILE A 443 22.12 -14.31 21.65
C ILE A 443 22.70 -15.24 22.71
N HIS A 444 24.02 -15.32 22.82
CA HIS A 444 24.63 -15.93 23.99
C HIS A 444 24.45 -14.99 25.18
N THR A 445 23.75 -15.46 26.21
CA THR A 445 23.43 -14.68 27.40
C THR A 445 24.14 -15.27 28.60
N ASP A 446 24.71 -14.40 29.42
CA ASP A 446 25.29 -14.73 30.73
C ASP A 446 24.65 -13.78 31.75
N ARG A 447 23.94 -14.35 32.72
CA ARG A 447 22.97 -13.64 33.55
C ARG A 447 23.28 -13.85 35.02
N THR A 448 23.51 -12.76 35.74
CA THR A 448 23.68 -12.76 37.20
C THR A 448 22.52 -12.02 37.83
N PHE A 449 21.79 -12.68 38.72
CA PHE A 449 20.66 -12.11 39.44
C PHE A 449 21.10 -11.79 40.87
N HIS A 450 20.85 -10.56 41.29
CA HIS A 450 21.19 -10.07 42.63
C HIS A 450 19.93 -9.87 43.48
N ASP A 451 20.01 -10.11 44.78
CA ASP A 451 18.97 -9.72 45.76
C ASP A 451 19.04 -8.21 46.07
N LEU A 452 18.15 -7.73 46.96
CA LEU A 452 18.08 -6.31 47.34
C LEU A 452 19.33 -5.86 48.11
N GLU A 453 20.03 -6.80 48.74
CA GLU A 453 21.26 -6.61 49.48
C GLU A 453 22.51 -6.67 48.58
N GLY A 454 22.34 -6.99 47.29
CA GLY A 454 23.39 -7.08 46.29
C GLY A 454 24.09 -8.43 46.19
N ASN A 455 23.68 -9.44 46.96
CA ASN A 455 24.24 -10.80 46.88
C ASN A 455 23.72 -11.53 45.64
N VAL A 456 24.56 -12.38 45.05
CA VAL A 456 24.16 -13.21 43.91
C VAL A 456 23.17 -14.28 44.37
N ARG A 457 21.93 -14.18 43.88
CA ARG A 457 20.86 -15.16 44.11
C ARG A 457 20.93 -16.32 43.12
N LYS A 458 21.26 -16.03 41.87
CA LYS A 458 21.22 -16.99 40.75
C LYS A 458 22.20 -16.55 39.66
N HIS A 459 22.86 -17.52 39.01
CA HIS A 459 23.73 -17.30 37.87
C HIS A 459 23.43 -18.34 36.78
N GLU A 460 23.21 -17.90 35.55
CA GLU A 460 22.88 -18.78 34.43
C GLU A 460 23.49 -18.26 33.13
N SER A 461 23.96 -19.19 32.30
CA SER A 461 24.41 -18.90 30.94
C SER A 461 23.70 -19.80 29.94
N GLY A 462 23.56 -19.32 28.70
CA GLY A 462 22.90 -20.09 27.65
C GLY A 462 22.70 -19.30 26.37
N TYR A 463 21.86 -19.83 25.49
CA TYR A 463 21.43 -19.15 24.28
C TYR A 463 19.99 -18.68 24.44
N TRP A 464 19.78 -17.40 24.24
CA TRP A 464 18.47 -16.81 24.10
C TRP A 464 18.08 -16.76 22.62
N LEU A 465 17.02 -17.48 22.27
CA LEU A 465 16.39 -17.40 20.96
C LEU A 465 15.29 -16.34 21.02
N VAL A 466 15.43 -15.30 20.19
CA VAL A 466 14.42 -14.25 20.05
C VAL A 466 13.54 -14.55 18.85
N ASP A 467 12.23 -14.64 19.07
CA ASP A 467 11.25 -14.88 18.02
C ASP A 467 11.05 -13.63 17.14
N MET A 468 11.79 -13.60 16.03
CA MET A 468 11.76 -12.51 15.04
C MET A 468 10.84 -12.79 13.85
N ASP A 469 10.18 -13.96 13.82
CA ASP A 469 9.36 -14.45 12.71
C ASP A 469 8.08 -15.09 13.26
N HIS A 470 6.94 -14.85 12.62
CA HIS A 470 5.63 -15.36 13.03
C HIS A 470 5.51 -16.89 13.03
N ASN A 471 6.30 -17.58 12.21
CA ASN A 471 6.32 -19.04 12.21
C ASN A 471 7.29 -19.61 13.25
N SER A 472 8.11 -18.80 13.92
CA SER A 472 8.92 -19.23 15.06
C SER A 472 8.06 -19.30 16.35
N PRO A 473 8.31 -20.27 17.25
CA PRO A 473 9.29 -21.35 17.17
C PRO A 473 8.79 -22.57 16.39
N ARG A 474 7.51 -22.60 15.94
CA ARG A 474 6.88 -23.79 15.33
C ARG A 474 7.65 -24.35 14.13
N ALA A 475 8.10 -23.49 13.22
CA ALA A 475 8.90 -23.89 12.07
C ALA A 475 10.26 -24.49 12.49
N LEU A 476 10.85 -23.96 13.56
CA LEU A 476 12.08 -24.51 14.15
C LEU A 476 11.83 -25.85 14.82
N GLN A 477 10.74 -26.02 15.57
CA GLN A 477 10.38 -27.30 16.20
C GLN A 477 10.25 -28.42 15.17
N LYS A 478 9.67 -28.11 14.00
CA LYS A 478 9.50 -29.09 12.91
C LYS A 478 10.80 -29.44 12.20
N THR A 479 11.72 -28.47 12.04
CA THR A 479 12.92 -28.64 11.21
C THR A 479 14.17 -28.99 12.02
N HIS A 480 14.26 -28.50 13.25
CA HIS A 480 15.40 -28.62 14.16
C HIS A 480 14.92 -28.90 15.59
N PRO A 481 14.23 -30.02 15.87
CA PRO A 481 13.66 -30.30 17.18
C PRO A 481 14.71 -30.32 18.30
N ASN A 482 15.92 -30.81 18.00
CA ASN A 482 17.03 -30.90 18.96
C ASN A 482 17.49 -29.51 19.47
N LEU A 483 17.30 -28.44 18.69
CA LEU A 483 17.65 -27.08 19.12
C LEU A 483 16.75 -26.61 20.27
N LEU A 484 15.51 -27.11 20.31
CA LEU A 484 14.47 -26.67 21.24
C LEU A 484 14.17 -27.68 22.34
N GLU A 485 14.79 -28.86 22.31
CA GLU A 485 14.55 -29.95 23.27
C GLU A 485 14.74 -29.51 24.73
N ASN A 486 15.76 -28.68 24.98
CA ASN A 486 16.08 -28.14 26.31
C ASN A 486 15.73 -26.65 26.45
N ALA A 487 15.02 -26.07 25.48
CA ALA A 487 14.65 -24.66 25.53
C ALA A 487 13.58 -24.43 26.60
N ARG A 488 13.73 -23.35 27.37
CA ARG A 488 12.75 -22.92 28.37
C ARG A 488 12.09 -21.63 27.90
N PRO A 489 10.75 -21.50 28.03
CA PRO A 489 10.06 -20.24 27.77
C PRO A 489 10.61 -19.13 28.68
N VAL A 490 10.73 -17.91 28.15
CA VAL A 490 11.18 -16.74 28.92
C VAL A 490 10.04 -16.18 29.77
N GLU A 491 8.80 -16.46 29.38
CA GLU A 491 7.56 -15.98 30.01
C GLU A 491 7.47 -16.35 31.50
N ASP A 492 8.04 -17.48 31.89
CA ASP A 492 8.05 -17.94 33.29
C ASP A 492 8.80 -16.95 34.21
N GLU A 493 9.87 -16.31 33.70
CA GLU A 493 10.67 -15.34 34.46
C GLU A 493 10.11 -13.91 34.39
N CYS A 494 9.17 -13.62 33.48
CA CYS A 494 8.54 -12.30 33.36
C CYS A 494 7.76 -11.85 34.59
N SER A 495 7.28 -12.80 35.40
CA SER A 495 6.52 -12.50 36.61
C SER A 495 7.38 -12.14 37.82
N SER A 496 8.63 -12.61 37.84
CA SER A 496 9.53 -12.50 39.00
C SER A 496 10.74 -11.60 38.76
N GLU A 497 11.11 -11.37 37.50
CA GLU A 497 12.32 -10.63 37.12
C GLU A 497 12.00 -9.42 36.24
N LEU A 498 12.75 -8.33 36.44
CA LEU A 498 12.71 -7.18 35.54
C LEU A 498 13.13 -7.60 34.13
N TYR A 499 12.37 -7.16 33.13
CA TYR A 499 12.58 -7.54 31.72
C TYR A 499 12.63 -9.05 31.50
N CYS A 500 11.84 -9.82 32.26
CA CYS A 500 11.86 -11.28 32.22
C CYS A 500 13.24 -11.91 32.45
N GLY A 501 14.11 -11.19 33.16
CA GLY A 501 15.48 -11.63 33.41
C GLY A 501 16.36 -11.63 32.16
N MET A 502 16.00 -10.93 31.08
CA MET A 502 16.77 -10.94 29.83
C MET A 502 17.65 -9.68 29.67
N PRO A 503 18.91 -9.84 29.20
CA PRO A 503 19.84 -8.73 29.04
C PRO A 503 19.57 -7.98 27.73
N TYR A 504 18.51 -7.18 27.69
CA TYR A 504 18.19 -6.35 26.54
C TYR A 504 19.29 -5.30 26.29
N LEU A 505 19.72 -5.18 25.02
CA LEU A 505 20.76 -4.23 24.57
C LEU A 505 20.39 -2.76 24.76
N MET A 506 19.09 -2.46 24.90
CA MET A 506 18.58 -1.13 25.25
C MET A 506 17.49 -1.31 26.32
N PRO A 507 17.43 -0.44 27.35
CA PRO A 507 16.32 -0.44 28.29
C PRO A 507 15.07 0.07 27.56
N VAL A 508 14.21 -0.83 27.11
CA VAL A 508 12.92 -0.50 26.50
C VAL A 508 11.80 -1.10 27.35
N LEU A 509 10.83 -0.26 27.73
CA LEU A 509 9.71 -0.65 28.57
C LEU A 509 8.76 -1.66 27.89
N THR A 510 8.82 -1.78 26.56
CA THR A 510 8.04 -2.72 25.74
C THR A 510 8.81 -3.08 24.47
N PHE A 511 8.86 -4.36 24.09
CA PHE A 511 9.22 -4.80 22.75
C PHE A 511 7.93 -5.07 21.96
N ILE A 512 7.75 -4.33 20.86
CA ILE A 512 6.66 -4.40 19.85
C ILE A 512 5.24 -4.30 20.42
#